data_AF-A0A7J2Z1V4-F1
#
_entry.id   AF-A0A7J2Z1V4-F1
#
_cell.length_a   1.000
_cell.length_b   1.000
_cell.length_c   1.000
_cell.angle_alpha   90.00
_cell.angle_beta   90.00
_cell.angle_gamma   90.00
#
_symmetry.space_group_name_H-M   'P 1'
#
loop_
_entity.id
_entity.type
_entity.pdbx_description
1 polymer ?
#
loop_
_entity_poly.entity_id
_entity_poly.type
_entity_poly.pdbx_seq_one_letter_code
_entity_poly.pdbx_strand_id
1 'polypeptide(L)'
;MATIDQKSQNTSLNAANPTGASSLSEPFVEGFKIEAKMLKTKQEVIDVLSSLQFLEIVDTKSNIAVINVERRDIQKNPYLFSITYLNPDSIEIIYSYSPEESPKKRRLEVIRYFLNLVTLLEDVYFINHKQLFQVIDNFLSRMLEYSSSTYEELFSKYDSLKEEAERLKKQLIELTAANESLRKSNLEIKEEQNKLLLRIKELEMVSDDVLMSKIQTWLDEHNYEINIAEFARINKVSEQRVEEVLNRMVREGYLAQRE
;
A
#
# COMPACT_ATOMS: atom_id res chain seq x y z
N MET A 1 -39.22 -0.67 41.55
CA MET A 1 -39.19 -1.48 40.31
C MET A 1 -39.08 -0.48 39.17
N ALA A 2 -37.86 -0.15 38.75
CA ALA A 2 -37.08 -0.84 37.71
C ALA A 2 -37.76 -0.70 36.33
N THR A 3 -37.14 -0.33 35.21
CA THR A 3 -35.79 0.06 34.79
C THR A 3 -35.94 0.48 33.31
N ILE A 4 -35.30 1.59 32.91
CA ILE A 4 -34.60 1.88 31.64
C ILE A 4 -35.10 1.21 30.34
N ASP A 5 -35.43 2.02 29.31
CA ASP A 5 -34.76 1.96 28.00
C ASP A 5 -35.14 3.16 27.09
N GLN A 6 -34.21 4.09 26.91
CA GLN A 6 -34.23 5.08 25.84
C GLN A 6 -33.11 4.77 24.86
N LYS A 7 -33.50 4.15 23.73
CA LYS A 7 -32.74 4.24 22.48
C LYS A 7 -32.86 5.66 21.95
N SER A 8 -31.75 6.38 21.86
CA SER A 8 -31.64 7.53 20.97
C SER A 8 -30.34 7.40 20.19
N GLN A 9 -30.55 7.12 18.91
CA GLN A 9 -29.58 7.29 17.85
C GLN A 9 -29.06 8.73 17.91
N ASN A 10 -27.74 8.91 17.94
CA ASN A 10 -27.17 10.17 17.51
C ASN A 10 -26.01 9.90 16.57
N THR A 11 -26.30 10.21 15.31
CA THR A 11 -25.43 10.41 14.18
C THR A 11 -24.37 11.45 14.53
N SER A 12 -23.11 11.06 14.51
CA SER A 12 -22.00 12.01 14.34
C SER A 12 -21.24 11.60 13.09
N LEU A 13 -21.42 12.43 12.06
CA LEU A 13 -20.70 12.40 10.80
C LEU A 13 -19.18 12.45 11.07
N ASN A 14 -18.47 11.44 10.57
CA ASN A 14 -17.02 11.47 10.46
C ASN A 14 -16.62 12.49 9.40
N ALA A 15 -16.12 13.63 9.86
CA ALA A 15 -15.29 14.52 9.07
C ALA A 15 -13.95 13.81 8.79
N ALA A 16 -13.61 13.71 7.51
CA ALA A 16 -12.27 13.34 7.09
C ALA A 16 -11.27 14.38 7.60
N ASN A 17 -10.24 13.93 8.32
CA ASN A 17 -9.00 14.67 8.49
C ASN A 17 -7.85 13.87 7.84
N PRO A 18 -7.15 14.45 6.86
CA PRO A 18 -5.95 13.87 6.25
C PRO A 18 -4.71 14.20 7.09
N THR A 19 -3.56 13.65 6.69
CA THR A 19 -2.18 13.99 7.10
C THR A 19 -1.62 13.32 8.37
N GLY A 20 -0.81 12.28 8.11
CA GLY A 20 0.57 12.15 8.62
C GLY A 20 0.88 12.65 10.03
N ALA A 21 0.41 11.93 11.04
CA ALA A 21 1.06 11.87 12.34
C ALA A 21 1.31 10.40 12.65
N SER A 22 2.59 10.02 12.73
CA SER A 22 3.02 8.79 13.38
C SER A 22 2.44 8.81 14.80
N SER A 23 1.36 8.08 15.02
CA SER A 23 0.91 7.75 16.36
C SER A 23 1.97 6.81 16.94
N LEU A 24 2.95 7.38 17.64
CA LEU A 24 3.74 6.65 18.61
C LEU A 24 2.75 6.06 19.60
N SER A 25 2.33 4.80 19.38
CA SER A 25 1.49 4.09 20.31
C SER A 25 2.22 4.03 21.65
N GLU A 26 1.51 4.36 22.72
CA GLU A 26 2.06 4.31 24.08
C GLU A 26 2.68 2.94 24.32
N PRO A 27 3.89 2.88 24.93
CA PRO A 27 4.58 1.63 25.13
C PRO A 27 3.79 0.76 26.12
N PHE A 28 3.63 -0.51 25.77
CA PHE A 28 2.98 -1.46 26.66
C PHE A 28 3.92 -1.83 27.79
N VAL A 29 3.37 -1.97 29.00
CA VAL A 29 4.12 -2.26 30.23
C VAL A 29 3.75 -3.64 30.74
N GLU A 30 4.75 -4.47 31.03
CA GLU A 30 4.58 -5.79 31.61
C GLU A 30 5.61 -6.03 32.72
N GLY A 31 5.35 -6.96 33.64
CA GLY A 31 6.26 -7.22 34.75
C GLY A 31 6.06 -8.57 35.43
N PHE A 32 7.03 -8.95 36.24
CA PHE A 32 6.96 -10.15 37.08
C PHE A 32 7.61 -9.91 38.44
N LYS A 33 7.18 -10.69 39.44
CA LYS A 33 7.62 -10.60 40.83
C LYS A 33 8.17 -11.94 41.28
N ILE A 34 9.30 -11.89 41.99
CA ILE A 34 9.93 -13.06 42.61
C ILE A 34 10.13 -12.78 44.10
N GLU A 35 9.87 -13.77 44.93
CA GLU A 35 10.18 -13.72 46.36
C GLU A 35 11.69 -13.76 46.57
N ALA A 36 12.20 -12.77 47.29
CA ALA A 36 13.60 -12.66 47.63
C ALA A 36 13.74 -11.92 48.96
N LYS A 37 14.71 -12.28 49.80
CA LYS A 37 14.91 -11.63 51.09
C LYS A 37 16.24 -10.88 51.11
N MET A 38 16.20 -9.59 51.39
CA MET A 38 17.40 -8.77 51.54
C MET A 38 18.18 -9.24 52.79
N LEU A 39 19.44 -9.63 52.61
CA LEU A 39 20.31 -10.13 53.68
C LEU A 39 21.19 -9.03 54.29
N LYS A 40 21.55 -8.03 53.48
CA LYS A 40 22.50 -6.96 53.82
C LYS A 40 21.84 -5.59 53.81
N THR A 41 22.61 -4.55 54.16
CA THR A 41 22.10 -3.18 54.18
C THR A 41 21.85 -2.64 52.77
N LYS A 42 20.95 -1.64 52.65
CA LYS A 42 20.67 -0.97 51.37
C LYS A 42 21.92 -0.41 50.69
N GLN A 43 22.87 0.09 51.47
CA GLN A 43 24.10 0.67 50.94
C GLN A 43 24.95 -0.39 50.23
N GLU A 44 25.08 -1.58 50.82
CA GLU A 44 25.81 -2.70 50.20
C GLU A 44 25.14 -3.18 48.91
N VAL A 45 23.80 -3.12 48.83
CA VAL A 45 23.07 -3.39 47.58
C VAL A 45 23.45 -2.37 46.50
N ILE A 46 23.46 -1.08 46.85
CA ILE A 46 23.80 0.01 45.92
C ILE A 46 25.25 -0.12 45.46
N ASP A 47 26.18 -0.43 46.36
CA ASP A 47 27.60 -0.55 46.05
C ASP A 47 27.86 -1.71 45.06
N VAL A 48 27.18 -2.85 45.24
CA VAL A 48 27.27 -3.99 44.31
C VAL A 48 26.70 -3.66 42.94
N LEU A 49 25.56 -2.96 42.88
CA LEU A 49 24.90 -2.59 41.63
C LEU A 49 25.59 -1.43 40.90
N SER A 50 26.32 -0.58 41.62
CA SER A 50 27.11 0.53 41.06
C SER A 50 28.26 0.06 40.16
N SER A 51 28.60 -1.23 40.20
CA SER A 51 29.51 -1.85 39.23
C SER A 51 29.00 -1.77 37.78
N LEU A 52 27.68 -1.62 37.57
CA LEU A 52 27.07 -1.53 36.26
C LEU A 52 26.80 -0.06 35.89
N GLN A 53 27.69 0.52 35.07
CA GLN A 53 27.65 1.95 34.68
C GLN A 53 26.41 2.38 33.88
N PHE A 54 25.64 1.42 33.36
CA PHE A 54 24.44 1.69 32.56
C PHE A 54 23.14 1.73 33.41
N LEU A 55 23.25 1.54 34.72
CA LEU A 55 22.11 1.55 35.64
C LEU A 55 21.96 2.91 36.33
N GLU A 56 20.76 3.48 36.25
CA GLU A 56 20.34 4.59 37.10
C GLU A 56 19.73 4.00 38.39
N ILE A 57 20.42 4.17 39.53
CA ILE A 57 19.96 3.67 40.83
C ILE A 57 19.29 4.81 41.59
N VAL A 58 18.04 4.58 42.01
CA VAL A 58 17.26 5.53 42.82
C VAL A 58 16.97 4.89 44.17
N ASP A 59 17.58 5.43 45.23
CA ASP A 59 17.26 5.04 46.60
C ASP A 59 15.95 5.71 47.04
N THR A 60 14.97 4.88 47.38
CA THR A 60 13.68 5.31 47.91
C THR A 60 13.56 4.86 49.37
N LYS A 61 12.73 5.57 50.16
CA LYS A 61 12.55 5.30 51.60
C LYS A 61 12.32 3.82 51.93
N SER A 62 11.58 3.09 51.09
CA SER A 62 11.22 1.69 51.31
C SER A 62 11.97 0.67 50.44
N ASN A 63 12.50 1.05 49.28
CA ASN A 63 13.06 0.13 48.29
C ASN A 63 14.14 0.79 47.43
N ILE A 64 14.90 -0.02 46.70
CA ILE A 64 15.89 0.46 45.73
C ILE A 64 15.31 0.22 44.34
N ALA A 65 15.17 1.28 43.54
CA ALA A 65 14.74 1.16 42.16
C ALA A 65 15.96 1.23 41.24
N VAL A 66 16.11 0.23 40.39
CA VAL A 66 17.18 0.11 39.42
C VAL A 66 16.59 0.32 38.03
N ILE A 67 16.94 1.41 37.39
CA ILE A 67 16.38 1.81 36.09
C ILE A 67 17.45 1.57 35.03
N ASN A 68 17.12 0.75 34.05
CA ASN A 68 17.90 0.58 32.84
C ASN A 68 17.15 1.24 31.68
N VAL A 69 17.68 2.37 31.21
CA VAL A 69 17.11 3.11 30.06
C VAL A 69 17.89 2.72 28.81
N GLU A 70 17.26 1.94 27.93
CA GLU A 70 17.90 1.43 26.72
C GLU A 70 17.75 2.39 25.53
N ARG A 71 16.59 3.05 25.42
CA ARG A 71 16.34 4.06 24.37
C ARG A 71 15.54 5.22 24.91
N ARG A 72 15.94 6.43 24.49
CA ARG A 72 15.20 7.68 24.70
C ARG A 72 14.64 8.16 23.38
N ASP A 73 13.46 8.77 23.42
CA ASP A 73 12.86 9.41 22.26
C ASP A 73 13.62 10.71 21.87
N ILE A 74 13.19 11.36 20.78
CA ILE A 74 13.75 12.64 20.29
C ILE A 74 13.58 13.77 21.33
N GLN A 75 12.62 13.62 22.26
CA GLN A 75 12.31 14.55 23.34
C GLN A 75 13.01 14.19 24.67
N LYS A 76 13.91 13.19 24.65
CA LYS A 76 14.68 12.63 25.78
C LYS A 76 13.89 11.82 26.82
N ASN A 77 12.61 11.51 26.58
CA ASN A 77 11.84 10.62 27.45
C ASN A 77 12.27 9.16 27.26
N PRO A 78 12.36 8.36 28.33
CA PRO A 78 12.66 6.94 28.21
C PRO A 78 11.51 6.22 27.49
N TYR A 79 11.78 5.70 26.30
CA TYR A 79 10.81 4.98 25.46
C TYR A 79 10.92 3.46 25.67
N LEU A 80 12.16 2.98 25.79
CA LEU A 80 12.46 1.58 26.10
C LEU A 80 13.23 1.53 27.43
N PHE A 81 12.59 1.00 28.46
CA PHE A 81 13.18 0.91 29.80
C PHE A 81 12.81 -0.39 30.50
N SER A 82 13.64 -0.78 31.47
CA SER A 82 13.30 -1.77 32.49
C SER A 82 13.62 -1.21 33.87
N ILE A 83 12.65 -1.33 34.78
CA ILE A 83 12.75 -0.88 36.17
C ILE A 83 12.67 -2.13 37.05
N THR A 84 13.71 -2.37 37.82
CA THR A 84 13.75 -3.42 38.83
C THR A 84 13.59 -2.79 40.21
N TYR A 85 12.50 -3.07 40.89
CA TYR A 85 12.27 -2.71 42.28
C TYR A 85 12.80 -3.82 43.19
N LEU A 86 13.81 -3.47 43.98
CA LEU A 86 14.41 -4.32 45.00
C LEU A 86 13.75 -3.97 46.35
N ASN A 87 12.70 -4.73 46.69
CA ASN A 87 12.01 -4.61 47.98
C ASN A 87 12.65 -5.57 49.00
N PRO A 88 12.47 -5.34 50.32
CA PRO A 88 13.04 -6.20 51.35
C PRO A 88 12.68 -7.69 51.22
N ASP A 89 11.45 -7.98 50.77
CA ASP A 89 10.90 -9.34 50.67
C ASP A 89 10.56 -9.78 49.23
N SER A 90 10.89 -8.96 48.22
CA SER A 90 10.68 -9.35 46.82
C SER A 90 11.47 -8.51 45.84
N ILE A 91 11.73 -9.09 44.66
CA ILE A 91 12.24 -8.37 43.50
C ILE A 91 11.13 -8.32 42.45
N GLU A 92 10.81 -7.12 41.99
CA GLU A 92 9.79 -6.88 40.97
C GLU A 92 10.42 -6.19 39.77
N ILE A 93 10.12 -6.66 38.56
CA ILE A 93 10.60 -6.05 37.33
C ILE A 93 9.41 -5.58 36.52
N ILE A 94 9.49 -4.34 36.07
CA ILE A 94 8.56 -3.71 35.15
C ILE A 94 9.35 -3.28 33.91
N TYR A 95 8.89 -3.65 32.72
CA TYR A 95 9.56 -3.29 31.48
C TYR A 95 8.57 -2.80 30.43
N SER A 96 9.05 -1.91 29.58
CA SER A 96 8.31 -1.40 28.43
C SER A 96 8.74 -2.13 27.14
N TYR A 97 7.84 -2.18 26.15
CA TYR A 97 8.16 -2.58 24.78
C TYR A 97 7.45 -1.70 23.74
N SER A 98 8.13 -1.54 22.60
CA SER A 98 7.60 -0.82 21.44
C SER A 98 6.56 -1.67 20.69
N PRO A 99 5.51 -1.06 20.11
CA PRO A 99 4.56 -1.72 19.21
C PRO A 99 5.21 -2.41 18.00
N GLU A 100 6.37 -1.92 17.56
CA GLU A 100 7.14 -2.48 16.45
C GLU A 100 7.98 -3.70 16.87
N GLU A 101 8.19 -3.90 18.17
CA GLU A 101 9.02 -4.97 18.70
C GLU A 101 8.16 -6.13 19.21
N SER A 102 8.61 -7.36 18.93
CA SER A 102 7.94 -8.54 19.46
C SER A 102 7.99 -8.53 20.99
N PRO A 103 6.84 -8.55 21.70
CA PRO A 103 6.80 -8.59 23.17
C PRO A 103 7.58 -9.79 23.74
N LYS A 104 7.63 -10.88 22.96
CA LYS A 104 8.34 -12.12 23.31
C LYS A 104 9.86 -11.95 23.25
N LYS A 105 10.35 -11.26 22.21
CA LYS A 105 11.78 -10.91 22.09
C LYS A 105 12.19 -10.01 23.25
N ARG A 106 11.37 -9.00 23.58
CA ARG A 106 11.62 -8.12 24.72
C ARG A 106 11.72 -8.89 26.03
N ARG A 107 10.77 -9.81 26.30
CA ARG A 107 10.80 -10.67 27.49
C ARG A 107 12.13 -11.41 27.63
N LEU A 108 12.68 -11.94 26.54
CA LEU A 108 13.96 -12.66 26.56
C LEU A 108 15.12 -11.75 26.95
N GLU A 109 15.16 -10.53 26.41
CA GLU A 109 16.15 -9.51 26.78
C GLU A 109 16.06 -9.15 28.26
N VAL A 110 14.83 -8.96 28.76
CA VAL A 110 14.56 -8.61 30.17
C VAL A 110 14.94 -9.75 31.12
N ILE A 111 14.68 -11.01 30.77
CA ILE A 111 15.09 -12.16 31.60
C ILE A 111 16.61 -12.28 31.61
N ARG A 112 17.26 -12.14 30.46
CA ARG A 112 18.73 -12.17 30.39
C ARG A 112 19.32 -11.07 31.27
N TYR A 113 18.78 -9.86 31.19
CA TYR A 113 19.16 -8.75 32.05
C TYR A 113 18.91 -9.07 33.53
N PHE A 114 17.75 -9.62 33.87
CA PHE A 114 17.40 -10.01 35.22
C PHE A 114 18.33 -11.09 35.78
N LEU A 115 18.68 -12.11 34.99
CA LEU A 115 19.62 -13.14 35.42
C LEU A 115 20.99 -12.55 35.74
N ASN A 116 21.46 -11.58 34.94
CA ASN A 116 22.69 -10.85 35.23
C ASN A 116 22.59 -10.04 36.53
N LEU A 117 21.44 -9.41 36.81
CA LEU A 117 21.21 -8.73 38.09
C LEU A 117 21.20 -9.72 39.26
N VAL A 118 20.50 -10.84 39.12
CA VAL A 118 20.40 -11.90 40.14
C VAL A 118 21.77 -12.45 40.50
N THR A 119 22.66 -12.67 39.51
CA THR A 119 24.03 -13.14 39.77
C THR A 119 24.84 -12.14 40.57
N LEU A 120 24.61 -10.83 40.40
CA LEU A 120 25.30 -9.81 41.20
C LEU A 120 24.71 -9.71 42.61
N LEU A 121 23.42 -10.00 42.76
CA LEU A 121 22.70 -9.88 44.02
C LEU A 121 22.84 -11.12 44.93
N GLU A 122 23.52 -12.19 44.50
CA GLU A 122 23.67 -13.44 45.27
C GLU A 122 24.18 -13.21 46.71
N ASP A 123 25.16 -12.31 46.87
CA ASP A 123 25.78 -12.02 48.18
C ASP A 123 24.92 -11.13 49.09
N VAL A 124 23.88 -10.49 48.55
CA VAL A 124 23.13 -9.39 49.17
C VAL A 124 21.65 -9.72 49.35
N TYR A 125 21.12 -10.61 48.52
CA TYR A 125 19.75 -11.08 48.52
C TYR A 125 19.70 -12.61 48.48
N PHE A 126 18.88 -13.18 49.36
CA PHE A 126 18.48 -14.56 49.27
C PHE A 126 17.34 -14.71 48.28
N ILE A 127 17.60 -15.33 47.12
CA ILE A 127 16.60 -15.49 46.05
C ILE A 127 15.98 -16.88 46.13
N ASN A 128 14.65 -16.97 46.01
CA ASN A 128 13.96 -18.25 45.94
C ASN A 128 14.22 -18.93 44.58
N HIS A 129 15.21 -19.80 44.54
CA HIS A 129 15.62 -20.53 43.34
C HIS A 129 14.49 -21.35 42.72
N LYS A 130 13.54 -21.86 43.51
CA LYS A 130 12.39 -22.62 42.97
C LYS A 130 11.50 -21.73 42.09
N GLN A 131 11.17 -20.52 42.57
CA GLN A 131 10.40 -19.57 41.78
C GLN A 131 11.19 -19.08 40.57
N LEU A 132 12.49 -18.82 40.73
CA LEU A 132 13.35 -18.42 39.63
C LEU A 132 13.35 -19.48 38.50
N PHE A 133 13.52 -20.76 38.84
CA PHE A 133 13.50 -21.84 37.85
C PHE A 133 12.13 -22.00 37.20
N GLN A 134 11.03 -21.86 37.95
CA GLN A 134 9.67 -21.89 37.38
C GLN A 134 9.45 -20.75 36.39
N VAL A 135 9.95 -19.56 36.70
CA VAL A 135 9.88 -18.40 35.81
C VAL A 135 10.65 -18.70 34.53
N ILE A 136 11.91 -19.16 34.64
CA ILE A 136 12.75 -19.53 33.48
C ILE A 136 12.09 -20.63 32.65
N ASP A 137 11.57 -21.68 33.26
CA ASP A 137 10.94 -22.82 32.58
C ASP A 137 9.68 -22.41 31.81
N ASN A 138 8.82 -21.59 32.41
CA ASN A 138 7.66 -21.03 31.72
C ASN A 138 8.06 -20.19 30.50
N PHE A 139 9.17 -19.44 30.61
CA PHE A 139 9.69 -18.66 29.50
C PHE A 139 10.31 -19.53 28.40
N LEU A 140 11.11 -20.54 28.76
CA LEU A 140 11.69 -21.50 27.81
C LEU A 140 10.59 -22.28 27.08
N SER A 141 9.55 -22.72 27.79
CA SER A 141 8.39 -23.40 27.23
C SER A 141 7.68 -22.53 26.18
N ARG A 142 7.44 -21.25 26.49
CA ARG A 142 6.85 -20.28 25.53
C ARG A 142 7.76 -19.98 24.34
N MET A 143 9.08 -19.98 24.53
CA MET A 143 10.05 -19.82 23.46
C MET A 143 10.10 -21.03 22.52
N LEU A 144 10.04 -22.24 23.09
CA LEU A 144 9.98 -23.49 22.32
C LEU A 144 8.69 -23.56 21.50
N GLU A 145 7.55 -23.23 22.11
CA GLU A 145 6.26 -23.14 21.39
C GLU A 145 6.37 -22.16 20.21
N TYR A 146 6.94 -20.97 20.41
CA TYR A 146 7.14 -20.01 19.33
C TYR A 146 8.10 -20.51 18.24
N SER A 147 9.22 -21.13 18.61
CA SER A 147 10.17 -21.67 17.64
C SER A 147 9.50 -22.73 16.75
N SER A 148 8.61 -23.53 17.33
CA SER A 148 7.85 -24.55 16.61
C SER A 148 6.74 -23.93 15.74
N SER A 149 5.92 -23.03 16.30
CA SER A 149 4.81 -22.39 15.57
C SER A 149 5.29 -21.48 14.44
N THR A 150 6.39 -20.76 14.63
CA THR A 150 6.92 -19.84 13.60
C THR A 150 7.42 -20.60 12.38
N TYR A 151 7.94 -21.83 12.53
CA TYR A 151 8.39 -22.60 11.38
C TYR A 151 7.22 -23.04 10.50
N GLU A 152 6.14 -23.56 11.09
CA GLU A 152 4.94 -23.99 10.36
C GLU A 152 4.18 -22.80 9.74
N GLU A 153 4.04 -21.70 10.47
CA GLU A 153 3.43 -20.47 9.95
C GLU A 153 4.27 -19.83 8.86
N LEU A 154 5.61 -19.78 9.03
CA LEU A 154 6.52 -19.23 8.03
C LEU A 154 6.51 -20.09 6.76
N PHE A 155 6.49 -21.41 6.90
CA PHE A 155 6.38 -22.33 5.78
C PHE A 155 5.06 -22.14 5.03
N SER A 156 3.94 -22.03 5.75
CA SER A 156 2.62 -21.76 5.17
C SER A 156 2.55 -20.40 4.47
N LYS A 157 3.14 -19.35 5.07
CA LYS A 157 3.26 -18.03 4.44
C LYS A 157 4.16 -18.05 3.21
N TYR A 158 5.25 -18.81 3.27
CA TYR A 158 6.16 -18.96 2.13
C TYR A 158 5.48 -19.69 0.96
N ASP A 159 4.80 -20.80 1.23
CA ASP A 159 4.09 -21.56 0.20
C ASP A 159 2.97 -20.74 -0.44
N SER A 160 2.16 -20.05 0.36
CA SER A 160 1.12 -19.15 -0.16
C SER A 160 1.70 -17.99 -0.99
N LEU A 161 2.80 -17.39 -0.55
CA LEU A 161 3.46 -16.32 -1.30
C LEU A 161 4.05 -16.84 -2.61
N LYS A 162 4.60 -18.06 -2.61
CA LYS A 162 5.13 -18.71 -3.80
C LYS A 162 4.02 -19.02 -4.80
N GLU A 163 2.88 -19.55 -4.35
CA GLU A 163 1.71 -19.77 -5.19
C GLU A 163 1.17 -18.45 -5.78
N GLU A 164 1.12 -17.39 -4.97
CA GLU A 164 0.69 -16.08 -5.42
C GLU A 164 1.66 -15.48 -6.45
N ALA A 165 2.97 -15.62 -6.24
CA ALA A 165 3.98 -15.19 -7.19
C ALA A 165 3.88 -15.95 -8.52
N GLU A 166 3.67 -17.27 -8.48
CA GLU A 166 3.44 -18.07 -9.68
C GLU A 166 2.15 -17.68 -10.40
N ARG A 167 1.07 -17.42 -9.67
CA ARG A 167 -0.21 -16.93 -10.22
C ARG A 167 -0.04 -15.58 -10.91
N LEU A 168 0.60 -14.62 -10.24
CA LEU A 168 0.85 -13.29 -10.80
C LEU A 168 1.74 -13.37 -12.04
N LYS A 169 2.75 -14.25 -12.04
CA LYS A 169 3.61 -14.47 -13.21
C LYS A 169 2.82 -15.01 -14.40
N LYS A 170 1.90 -15.96 -14.19
CA LYS A 170 1.00 -16.46 -15.25
C LYS A 170 0.10 -15.36 -15.80
N GLN A 171 -0.52 -14.57 -14.91
CA GLN A 171 -1.34 -13.42 -15.32
C GLN A 171 -0.56 -12.39 -16.12
N LEU A 172 0.70 -12.13 -15.76
CA LEU A 172 1.57 -11.21 -16.49
C LEU A 172 1.84 -11.73 -17.92
N ILE A 173 2.12 -13.02 -18.08
CA ILE A 173 2.33 -13.66 -19.39
C ILE A 173 1.06 -13.55 -20.25
N GLU A 174 -0.10 -13.90 -19.69
CA GLU A 174 -1.39 -13.80 -20.38
C GLU A 174 -1.71 -12.37 -20.81
N LEU A 175 -1.52 -11.40 -19.90
CA LEU A 175 -1.77 -9.99 -20.17
C LEU A 175 -0.82 -9.45 -21.25
N THR A 176 0.44 -9.89 -21.25
CA THR A 176 1.42 -9.50 -22.26
C THR A 176 1.03 -10.05 -23.63
N ALA A 177 0.67 -11.33 -23.71
CA ALA A 177 0.20 -11.95 -24.95
C ALA A 177 -1.09 -11.30 -25.48
N ALA A 178 -2.05 -10.98 -24.60
CA ALA A 178 -3.27 -10.27 -24.96
C ALA A 178 -2.98 -8.86 -25.50
N ASN A 179 -2.04 -8.14 -24.88
CA ASN A 179 -1.64 -6.80 -25.32
C ASN A 179 -0.96 -6.84 -26.69
N GLU A 180 -0.08 -7.82 -26.93
CA GLU A 180 0.53 -8.02 -28.25
C GLU A 180 -0.51 -8.33 -29.33
N SER A 181 -1.49 -9.19 -29.04
CA SER A 181 -2.60 -9.50 -29.95
C SER A 181 -3.45 -8.26 -30.25
N LEU A 182 -3.81 -7.48 -29.22
CA LEU A 182 -4.56 -6.23 -29.38
C LEU A 182 -3.79 -5.16 -30.16
N ARG A 183 -2.46 -5.08 -29.99
CA ARG A 183 -1.60 -4.19 -30.78
C ARG A 183 -1.63 -4.58 -32.25
N LYS A 184 -1.51 -5.88 -32.56
CA LYS A 184 -1.59 -6.38 -33.94
C LYS A 184 -2.95 -6.07 -34.58
N SER A 185 -4.05 -6.37 -33.88
CA SER A 185 -5.40 -6.08 -34.37
C SER A 185 -5.64 -4.58 -34.56
N ASN A 186 -5.13 -3.72 -33.67
CA ASN A 186 -5.22 -2.26 -33.85
C ASN A 186 -4.47 -1.76 -35.08
N LEU A 187 -3.32 -2.36 -35.43
CA LEU A 187 -2.59 -2.01 -36.64
C LEU A 187 -3.37 -2.41 -37.89
N GLU A 188 -3.91 -3.63 -37.91
CA GLU A 188 -4.76 -4.13 -39.01
C GLU A 188 -5.98 -3.23 -39.24
N ILE A 189 -6.70 -2.87 -38.17
CA ILE A 189 -7.86 -1.97 -38.24
C ILE A 189 -7.46 -0.58 -38.74
N LYS A 190 -6.32 -0.03 -38.29
CA LYS A 190 -5.83 1.27 -38.78
C LYS A 190 -5.47 1.23 -40.27
N GLU A 191 -4.88 0.13 -40.74
CA GLU A 191 -4.60 -0.05 -42.16
C GLU A 191 -5.88 -0.11 -42.99
N GLU A 192 -6.89 -0.86 -42.54
CA GLU A 192 -8.22 -0.90 -43.19
C GLU A 192 -8.90 0.47 -43.17
N GLN A 193 -8.87 1.16 -42.04
CA GLN A 193 -9.43 2.50 -41.90
C GLN A 193 -8.77 3.47 -42.89
N ASN A 194 -7.44 3.44 -43.01
CA ASN A 194 -6.73 4.30 -43.96
C ASN A 194 -7.10 3.96 -45.41
N LYS A 195 -7.24 2.68 -45.76
CA LYS A 195 -7.69 2.26 -47.10
C LYS A 195 -9.11 2.77 -47.38
N LEU A 196 -10.02 2.64 -46.43
CA LEU A 196 -11.40 3.14 -46.56
C LEU A 196 -11.44 4.66 -46.64
N LEU A 197 -10.64 5.38 -45.86
CA LEU A 197 -10.56 6.84 -45.94
C LEU A 197 -10.01 7.32 -47.29
N LEU A 198 -8.99 6.64 -47.83
CA LEU A 198 -8.52 6.92 -49.20
C LEU A 198 -9.63 6.69 -50.21
N ARG A 199 -10.39 5.59 -50.07
CA ARG A 199 -11.51 5.28 -50.95
C ARG A 199 -12.66 6.29 -50.85
N ILE A 200 -12.98 6.73 -49.64
CA ILE A 200 -13.98 7.79 -49.41
C ILE A 200 -13.49 9.08 -50.04
N LYS A 201 -12.23 9.47 -49.83
CA LYS A 201 -11.66 10.68 -50.43
C LYS A 201 -11.70 10.63 -51.96
N GLU A 202 -11.43 9.48 -52.57
CA GLU A 202 -11.61 9.28 -54.02
C GLU A 202 -13.06 9.50 -54.46
N LEU A 203 -14.04 9.05 -53.67
CA LEU A 203 -15.47 9.17 -53.97
C LEU A 203 -16.04 10.57 -53.66
N GLU A 204 -15.52 11.25 -52.64
CA GLU A 204 -15.95 12.58 -52.20
C GLU A 204 -15.37 13.72 -53.05
N MET A 205 -14.35 13.47 -53.88
CA MET A 205 -13.67 14.55 -54.60
C MET A 205 -14.56 15.37 -55.53
N VAL A 206 -15.72 14.87 -55.97
CA VAL A 206 -16.97 15.65 -56.18
C VAL A 206 -18.15 14.65 -56.18
N SER A 207 -19.07 14.75 -55.23
CA SER A 207 -20.34 13.99 -55.30
C SER A 207 -21.12 14.42 -56.55
N ASP A 208 -21.66 13.46 -57.30
CA ASP A 208 -22.35 13.71 -58.57
C ASP A 208 -23.48 14.73 -58.44
N ASP A 209 -24.19 14.74 -57.31
CA ASP A 209 -25.28 15.70 -57.06
C ASP A 209 -24.78 17.14 -56.94
N VAL A 210 -23.60 17.33 -56.34
CA VAL A 210 -22.94 18.64 -56.24
C VAL A 210 -22.41 19.07 -57.61
N LEU A 211 -21.93 18.11 -58.41
CA LEU A 211 -21.51 18.38 -59.78
C LEU A 211 -22.69 18.80 -60.66
N MET A 212 -23.84 18.12 -60.55
CA MET A 212 -25.07 18.48 -61.24
C MET A 212 -25.54 19.89 -60.88
N SER A 213 -25.56 20.23 -59.58
CA SER A 213 -25.95 21.57 -59.13
C SER A 213 -25.00 22.66 -59.64
N LYS A 214 -23.69 22.37 -59.69
CA LYS A 214 -22.69 23.28 -60.25
C LYS A 214 -22.82 23.45 -61.76
N ILE A 215 -23.16 22.37 -62.48
CA ILE A 215 -23.44 22.41 -63.92
C ILE A 215 -24.67 23.28 -64.19
N GLN A 216 -25.75 23.13 -63.41
CA GLN A 216 -26.95 23.98 -63.54
C GLN A 216 -26.63 25.45 -63.31
N THR A 217 -25.91 25.76 -62.22
CA THR A 217 -25.49 27.14 -61.91
C THR A 217 -24.65 27.73 -63.04
N TRP A 218 -23.71 26.93 -63.58
CA TRP A 218 -22.89 27.36 -64.71
C TRP A 218 -23.71 27.65 -65.97
N LEU A 219 -24.67 26.78 -66.29
CA LEU A 219 -25.55 26.95 -67.45
C LEU A 219 -26.41 28.21 -67.31
N ASP A 220 -26.94 28.49 -66.11
CA ASP A 220 -27.70 29.73 -65.86
C ASP A 220 -26.84 30.99 -66.04
N GLU A 221 -25.56 30.93 -65.63
CA GLU A 221 -24.63 32.06 -65.74
C GLU A 221 -24.07 32.27 -67.16
N HIS A 222 -23.97 31.20 -67.96
CA HIS A 222 -23.32 31.22 -69.28
C HIS A 222 -24.30 31.03 -70.43
N ASN A 223 -25.54 31.52 -70.29
CA ASN A 223 -26.59 31.48 -71.34
C ASN A 223 -26.86 30.08 -71.91
N TYR A 224 -26.88 29.06 -71.05
CA TYR A 224 -27.10 27.65 -71.38
C TYR A 224 -26.02 27.03 -72.30
N GLU A 225 -24.83 27.63 -72.37
CA GLU A 225 -23.68 27.06 -73.04
C GLU A 225 -22.65 26.57 -72.02
N ILE A 226 -22.18 25.34 -72.18
CA ILE A 226 -21.14 24.77 -71.33
C ILE A 226 -19.95 24.33 -72.18
N ASN A 227 -18.81 24.97 -71.95
CA ASN A 227 -17.53 24.48 -72.44
C ASN A 227 -16.98 23.48 -71.41
N ILE A 228 -16.99 22.19 -71.77
CA ILE A 228 -16.61 21.08 -70.89
C ILE A 228 -15.18 21.24 -70.36
N ALA A 229 -14.23 21.67 -71.20
CA ALA A 229 -12.83 21.83 -70.83
C ALA A 229 -12.63 22.99 -69.83
N GLU A 230 -13.37 24.09 -70.02
CA GLU A 230 -13.30 25.25 -69.14
C GLU A 230 -13.94 24.95 -67.77
N PHE A 231 -15.11 24.32 -67.77
CA PHE A 231 -15.82 23.92 -66.55
C PHE A 231 -15.04 22.89 -65.73
N ALA A 232 -14.46 21.88 -66.39
CA ALA A 232 -13.62 20.85 -65.79
C ALA A 232 -12.38 21.45 -65.10
N ARG A 233 -11.72 22.41 -65.77
CA ARG A 233 -10.56 23.14 -65.23
C ARG A 233 -10.91 23.97 -64.00
N ILE A 234 -12.02 24.70 -64.02
CA ILE A 234 -12.44 25.58 -62.92
C ILE A 234 -12.88 24.76 -61.70
N ASN A 235 -13.61 23.66 -61.92
CA ASN A 235 -14.14 22.82 -60.84
C ASN A 235 -13.21 21.69 -60.40
N LYS A 236 -12.03 21.55 -61.03
CA LYS A 236 -11.03 20.49 -60.76
C LYS A 236 -11.61 19.07 -60.89
N VAL A 237 -12.44 18.87 -61.91
CA VAL A 237 -13.07 17.57 -62.24
C VAL A 237 -12.53 17.11 -63.59
N SER A 238 -12.49 15.81 -63.85
CA SER A 238 -12.13 15.29 -65.19
C SER A 238 -13.23 15.61 -66.22
N GLU A 239 -12.82 15.93 -67.46
CA GLU A 239 -13.75 16.22 -68.58
C GLU A 239 -14.71 15.05 -68.83
N GLN A 240 -14.20 13.81 -68.79
CA GLN A 240 -15.00 12.59 -68.92
C GLN A 240 -16.13 12.50 -67.87
N ARG A 241 -15.87 12.92 -66.63
CA ARG A 241 -16.87 12.86 -65.57
C ARG A 241 -17.95 13.92 -65.75
N VAL A 242 -17.58 15.10 -66.26
CA VAL A 242 -18.53 16.16 -66.60
C VAL A 242 -19.45 15.72 -67.74
N GLU A 243 -18.91 15.06 -68.77
CA GLU A 243 -19.70 14.47 -69.86
C GLU A 243 -20.64 13.36 -69.39
N GLU A 244 -20.19 12.44 -68.54
CA GLU A 244 -21.03 11.39 -67.95
C GLU A 244 -22.21 11.97 -67.17
N VAL A 245 -21.97 13.04 -66.40
CA VAL A 245 -22.99 13.70 -65.59
C VAL A 245 -23.95 14.51 -66.46
N LEU A 246 -23.46 15.22 -67.48
CA LEU A 246 -24.30 15.91 -68.47
C LEU A 246 -25.21 14.93 -69.21
N ASN A 247 -24.67 13.79 -69.67
CA ASN A 247 -25.44 12.75 -70.34
C ASN A 247 -26.52 12.15 -69.44
N ARG A 248 -26.22 12.00 -68.14
CA ARG A 248 -27.21 11.57 -67.14
C ARG A 248 -28.28 12.63 -66.91
N MET A 249 -27.91 13.91 -66.77
CA MET A 249 -28.87 15.01 -66.62
C MET A 249 -29.80 15.15 -67.83
N VAL A 250 -29.30 14.89 -69.05
CA VAL A 250 -30.14 14.84 -70.27
C VAL A 250 -31.08 13.63 -70.24
N ARG A 251 -30.60 12.45 -69.85
CA ARG A 251 -31.44 11.24 -69.72
C ARG A 251 -32.53 11.36 -68.66
N GLU A 252 -32.24 12.03 -67.56
CA GLU A 252 -33.18 12.26 -66.46
C GLU A 252 -34.14 13.44 -66.74
N GLY A 253 -33.95 14.14 -67.86
CA GLY A 253 -34.85 15.21 -68.32
C GLY A 253 -34.60 16.57 -67.68
N TYR A 254 -33.49 16.75 -66.94
CA TYR A 254 -33.10 18.04 -66.36
C TYR A 254 -32.51 19.01 -67.39
N LEU A 255 -32.00 18.50 -68.51
CA LEU A 255 -31.47 19.30 -69.62
C LEU A 255 -31.99 18.77 -70.95
N ALA A 256 -32.29 19.66 -71.90
CA ALA A 256 -32.64 19.30 -73.27
C ALA A 256 -31.46 19.57 -74.19
N GLN A 257 -31.09 18.60 -75.02
CA GLN A 257 -30.10 18.81 -76.07
C GLN A 257 -30.74 19.67 -77.15
N ARG A 258 -30.14 20.83 -77.45
CA ARG A 258 -30.54 21.65 -78.59
C ARG A 258 -30.03 20.96 -79.85
N GLU A 259 -30.93 20.63 -80.78
CA GLU A 259 -30.58 20.18 -82.14
C GLU A 259 -29.86 21.30 -82.93
#